data_AF-A0A414FE25-F1
#
_entry.id   AF-A0A414FE25-F1
#
_cell.length_a   1.000
_cell.length_b   1.000
_cell.length_c   1.000
_cell.angle_alpha   90.00
_cell.angle_beta   90.00
_cell.angle_gamma   90.00
#
_symmetry.space_group_name_H-M   'P 1'
#
loop_
_entity.id
_entity.type
_entity.pdbx_description
1 polymer ?
#
loop_
_entity_poly.entity_id
_entity_poly.type
_entity_poly.pdbx_seq_one_letter_code
_entity_poly.pdbx_strand_id
1 'polypeptide(L)'
;MANRMTPPAEGQEKDVLLVLDKQQGKVSAVKGIDKDGNLQTVPPTTGHGGEFMQVDKNSDVFSNFISNFYRKYQDTSGLELFSVKASEAERDAKAIEENHRNPTPEGDKRAEMLRVPKPDFHEF
;
A
#
# COMPACT_ATOMS: atom_id res chain seq x y z
N MET A 1 -10.23 -20.77 -29.45
CA MET A 1 -10.52 -20.99 -28.01
C MET A 1 -9.93 -19.81 -27.26
N ALA A 2 -10.74 -18.83 -26.88
CA ALA A 2 -10.27 -17.70 -26.09
C ALA A 2 -10.24 -18.12 -24.62
N ASN A 3 -9.06 -18.14 -24.01
CA ASN A 3 -8.93 -18.32 -22.57
C ASN A 3 -9.61 -17.12 -21.90
N ARG A 4 -10.88 -17.29 -21.51
CA ARG A 4 -11.56 -16.39 -20.59
C ARG A 4 -10.89 -16.57 -19.23
N MET A 5 -9.84 -15.81 -18.96
CA MET A 5 -9.47 -15.51 -17.58
C MET A 5 -10.65 -14.74 -17.00
N THR A 6 -11.57 -15.46 -16.35
CA THR A 6 -12.52 -14.86 -15.44
C THR A 6 -11.71 -14.05 -14.44
N PRO A 7 -11.90 -12.73 -14.31
CA PRO A 7 -11.31 -12.00 -13.21
C PRO A 7 -11.77 -12.70 -11.91
N PRO A 8 -10.89 -12.85 -10.91
CA PRO A 8 -11.31 -13.35 -9.62
C PRO A 8 -12.51 -12.53 -9.17
N ALA A 9 -13.57 -13.20 -8.70
CA ALA A 9 -14.76 -12.53 -8.19
C ALA A 9 -14.33 -11.43 -7.20
N GLU A 10 -14.97 -10.25 -7.22
CA GLU A 10 -14.57 -9.01 -6.51
C GLU A 10 -14.35 -9.15 -4.98
N GLY A 11 -14.58 -10.34 -4.40
CA GLY A 11 -14.26 -10.70 -3.01
C GLY A 11 -13.09 -11.69 -2.81
N GLN A 12 -12.43 -12.18 -3.86
CA GLN A 12 -11.27 -13.09 -3.78
C GLN A 12 -9.94 -12.37 -4.00
N GLU A 13 -9.96 -11.21 -4.66
CA GLU A 13 -8.75 -10.45 -4.91
C GLU A 13 -8.23 -9.83 -3.61
N LYS A 14 -7.01 -10.25 -3.23
CA LYS A 14 -6.30 -9.73 -2.07
C LYS A 14 -5.85 -8.29 -2.34
N ASP A 15 -5.95 -7.47 -1.31
CA ASP A 15 -5.38 -6.14 -1.35
C ASP A 15 -3.84 -6.26 -1.22
N VAL A 16 -3.10 -5.23 -1.61
CA VAL A 16 -1.65 -5.13 -1.42
C VAL A 16 -1.33 -3.78 -0.80
N LEU A 17 -0.16 -3.69 -0.16
CA LEU A 17 0.31 -2.42 0.40
C LEU A 17 1.18 -1.66 -0.58
N LEU A 18 0.88 -0.37 -0.72
CA LEU A 18 1.74 0.63 -1.31
C LEU A 18 2.25 1.57 -0.23
N VAL A 19 3.45 2.09 -0.42
CA VAL A 19 4.03 3.17 0.39
C VAL A 19 4.35 4.37 -0.49
N LEU A 20 3.86 5.54 -0.12
CA LEU A 20 4.32 6.82 -0.66
C LEU A 20 5.46 7.32 0.21
N ASP A 21 6.60 7.61 -0.40
CA ASP A 21 7.62 8.48 0.17
C ASP A 21 7.33 9.92 -0.25
N LYS A 22 6.89 10.75 0.68
CA LYS A 22 6.55 12.15 0.40
C LYS A 22 7.76 13.00 0.06
N GLN A 23 8.93 12.65 0.57
CA GLN A 23 10.16 13.40 0.30
C GLN A 23 10.60 13.18 -1.15
N GLN A 24 10.50 11.93 -1.62
CA GLN A 24 10.84 11.58 -3.00
C GLN A 24 9.68 11.77 -3.98
N GLY A 25 8.44 11.86 -3.48
CA GLY A 25 7.23 11.89 -4.32
C GLY A 25 7.11 10.63 -5.17
N LYS A 26 7.40 9.47 -4.57
CA LYS A 26 7.44 8.16 -5.22
C LYS A 26 6.64 7.15 -4.42
N VAL A 27 5.86 6.34 -5.12
CA VAL A 27 5.11 5.21 -4.57
C VAL A 27 5.81 3.91 -4.93
N SER A 28 5.88 2.98 -3.98
CA SER A 28 6.42 1.64 -4.19
C SER A 28 5.53 0.59 -3.54
N ALA A 29 5.52 -0.61 -4.09
CA ALA A 29 4.79 -1.72 -3.47
C ALA A 29 5.63 -2.32 -2.34
N VAL A 30 4.98 -2.69 -1.24
CA VAL A 30 5.62 -3.34 -0.12
C VAL A 30 5.78 -4.82 -0.43
N LYS A 31 7.00 -5.34 -0.28
CA LYS A 31 7.31 -6.76 -0.34
C LYS A 31 7.27 -7.43 1.04
N GLY A 32 7.62 -6.67 2.07
CA GLY A 32 7.64 -7.13 3.45
C GLY A 32 8.47 -6.20 4.35
N ILE A 33 8.94 -6.75 5.47
CA ILE A 33 9.87 -6.08 6.38
C ILE A 33 11.09 -6.99 6.54
N ASP A 34 12.28 -6.41 6.57
CA ASP A 34 13.49 -7.15 6.91
C ASP A 34 13.57 -7.47 8.43
N LYS A 35 14.60 -8.24 8.79
CA LYS A 35 14.91 -8.65 10.16
C LYS A 35 15.22 -7.48 11.10
N ASP A 36 15.61 -6.33 10.56
CA ASP A 36 15.89 -5.10 11.32
C ASP A 36 14.65 -4.19 11.42
N GLY A 37 13.50 -4.69 10.94
CA GLY A 37 12.24 -3.97 10.98
C GLY A 37 12.13 -2.89 9.92
N ASN A 38 12.96 -2.88 8.87
CA ASN A 38 12.88 -1.91 7.78
C ASN A 38 11.95 -2.38 6.67
N LEU A 39 11.22 -1.43 6.09
CA LEU A 39 10.36 -1.69 4.96
C LEU A 39 11.16 -2.15 3.74
N GLN A 40 10.77 -3.27 3.15
CA GLN A 40 11.27 -3.72 1.85
C GLN A 40 10.25 -3.39 0.77
N THR A 41 10.69 -2.71 -0.28
CA THR A 41 9.82 -2.27 -1.37
C THR A 41 10.33 -2.75 -2.73
N VAL A 42 9.41 -2.82 -3.68
CA VAL A 42 9.65 -3.14 -5.09
C VAL A 42 8.86 -2.18 -5.98
N PRO A 43 9.18 -2.07 -7.28
CA PRO A 43 8.37 -1.28 -8.20
C PRO A 43 6.91 -1.76 -8.19
N PRO A 44 5.91 -0.86 -8.18
CA PRO A 44 4.50 -1.21 -8.14
C PRO A 44 4.00 -1.57 -9.55
N THR A 45 4.69 -2.46 -10.25
CA THR A 45 4.32 -2.88 -11.61
C THR A 45 3.89 -4.34 -11.63
N THR A 46 3.03 -4.70 -12.58
CA THR A 46 2.50 -6.08 -12.68
C THR A 46 3.60 -7.14 -12.78
N GLY A 47 4.78 -6.79 -13.32
CA GLY A 47 5.95 -7.68 -13.40
C GLY A 47 6.51 -8.11 -12.03
N HIS A 48 6.27 -7.32 -10.98
CA HIS A 48 6.65 -7.61 -9.59
C HIS A 48 5.47 -8.08 -8.73
N GLY A 49 4.28 -8.28 -9.31
CA GLY A 49 3.05 -8.58 -8.57
C GLY A 49 3.14 -9.82 -7.67
N GLY A 50 3.94 -10.82 -8.05
CA GLY A 50 4.20 -12.00 -7.22
C GLY A 50 5.05 -11.74 -5.97
N GLU A 51 5.69 -10.58 -5.88
CA GLU A 51 6.48 -10.15 -4.73
C GLU A 51 5.71 -9.24 -3.78
N PHE A 52 4.51 -8.80 -4.15
CA PHE A 52 3.74 -7.88 -3.33
C PHE A 52 3.24 -8.58 -2.07
N MET A 53 3.35 -7.89 -0.94
CA MET A 53 2.76 -8.33 0.31
C MET A 53 1.24 -8.30 0.16
N GLN A 54 0.62 -9.47 0.17
CA GLN A 54 -0.83 -9.60 0.16
C GLN A 54 -1.39 -9.26 1.53
N VAL A 55 -2.39 -8.39 1.54
CA VAL A 55 -3.12 -7.96 2.71
C VAL A 55 -4.30 -8.88 2.91
N ASP A 56 -4.26 -9.60 4.03
CA ASP A 56 -5.43 -10.24 4.59
C ASP A 56 -5.85 -9.46 5.83
N LYS A 57 -7.00 -8.79 5.76
CA LYS A 57 -7.50 -7.92 6.84
C LYS A 57 -7.77 -8.68 8.14
N ASN A 58 -7.89 -10.01 8.07
CA ASN A 58 -8.07 -10.88 9.24
C ASN A 58 -6.74 -11.46 9.76
N SER A 59 -5.59 -11.05 9.21
CA SER A 59 -4.28 -11.60 9.58
C SER A 59 -3.57 -10.75 10.62
N ASP A 60 -3.16 -11.39 11.72
CA ASP A 60 -2.32 -10.78 12.76
C ASP A 60 -0.99 -10.25 12.20
N VAL A 61 -0.47 -10.86 11.14
CA VAL A 61 0.77 -10.42 10.49
C VAL A 61 0.61 -9.04 9.88
N PHE A 62 -0.55 -8.75 9.28
CA PHE A 62 -0.84 -7.44 8.71
C PHE A 62 -0.98 -6.37 9.79
N SER A 63 -1.76 -6.65 10.84
CA SER A 63 -1.94 -5.74 11.98
C SER A 63 -0.62 -5.42 12.68
N ASN A 64 0.26 -6.43 12.85
CA ASN A 64 1.58 -6.25 13.42
C ASN A 64 2.49 -5.42 12.51
N PHE A 65 2.46 -5.65 11.20
CA PHE A 65 3.18 -4.83 10.22
C PHE A 65 2.77 -3.35 10.35
N ILE A 66 1.47 -3.04 10.31
CA ILE A 66 0.97 -1.67 10.33
C ILE A 66 1.34 -0.97 11.65
N SER A 67 1.18 -1.67 12.78
CA SER A 67 1.56 -1.17 14.10
C SER A 67 3.06 -0.87 14.17
N ASN A 68 3.92 -1.77 13.68
CA ASN A 68 5.36 -1.56 13.64
C ASN A 68 5.76 -0.43 12.69
N PHE A 69 5.12 -0.35 11.52
CA PHE A 69 5.34 0.72 10.55
C PHE A 69 5.06 2.07 11.20
N TYR A 70 3.86 2.27 11.74
CA TYR A 70 3.52 3.55 12.32
C TYR A 70 4.34 3.87 13.57
N ARG A 71 4.70 2.89 14.40
CA ARG A 71 5.61 3.13 15.54
C ARG A 71 7.00 3.59 15.11
N LYS A 72 7.57 3.01 14.06
CA LYS A 72 8.94 3.29 13.59
C LYS A 72 9.02 4.56 12.74
N TYR A 73 7.96 4.85 11.99
CA TYR A 73 7.93 5.86 10.94
C TYR A 73 6.99 7.04 11.25
N GLN A 74 6.45 7.12 12.48
CA GLN A 74 5.34 8.01 12.85
C GLN A 74 5.51 9.48 12.47
N ASP A 75 6.72 10.02 12.66
CA ASP A 75 6.99 11.45 12.55
C ASP A 75 8.22 11.81 11.71
N THR A 76 9.02 10.84 11.28
CA THR A 76 10.38 11.12 10.76
C THR A 76 10.57 10.84 9.28
N SER A 77 9.83 9.90 8.70
CA SER A 77 10.14 9.42 7.34
C SER A 77 9.25 9.98 6.24
N GLY A 78 8.19 10.73 6.58
CA GLY A 78 7.24 11.23 5.58
C GLY A 78 6.60 10.12 4.75
N LEU A 79 6.45 8.92 5.31
CA LEU A 79 5.86 7.78 4.62
C LEU A 79 4.36 7.69 4.87
N GLU A 80 3.60 7.30 3.84
CA GLU A 80 2.17 6.98 3.96
C GLU A 80 1.87 5.61 3.35
N LEU A 81 1.03 4.84 4.02
CA LEU A 81 0.60 3.53 3.53
C LEU A 81 -0.79 3.60 2.91
N PHE A 82 -0.94 2.86 1.81
CA PHE A 82 -2.19 2.69 1.08
C PHE A 82 -2.45 1.20 0.86
N SER A 83 -3.72 0.81 0.93
CA SER A 83 -4.20 -0.54 0.62
C SER A 83 -5.01 -0.48 -0.66
N VAL A 84 -4.60 -1.24 -1.66
CA VAL A 84 -5.19 -1.22 -3.01
C VAL A 84 -5.42 -2.62 -3.52
N LYS A 85 -6.25 -2.81 -4.55
CA LYS A 85 -6.39 -4.11 -5.21
C LYS A 85 -5.10 -4.48 -5.93
N ALA A 86 -4.69 -5.74 -5.86
CA ALA A 86 -3.45 -6.20 -6.50
C ALA A 86 -3.42 -5.88 -8.01
N SER A 87 -4.53 -6.05 -8.72
CA SER A 87 -4.68 -5.71 -10.14
C SER A 87 -4.65 -4.21 -10.42
N GLU A 88 -5.00 -3.36 -9.46
CA GLU A 88 -5.01 -1.91 -9.59
C GLU A 88 -3.75 -1.24 -9.04
N ALA A 89 -2.84 -2.00 -8.42
CA ALA A 89 -1.68 -1.47 -7.70
C ALA A 89 -0.83 -0.49 -8.53
N GLU A 90 -0.56 -0.82 -9.81
CA GLU A 90 0.22 0.07 -10.68
C GLU A 90 -0.53 1.37 -11.02
N ARG A 91 -1.84 1.27 -11.24
CA ARG A 91 -2.69 2.41 -11.58
C ARG A 91 -2.85 3.33 -10.38
N ASP A 92 -3.13 2.76 -9.21
CA ASP A 92 -3.29 3.51 -7.97
C ASP A 92 -1.97 4.14 -7.54
N ALA A 93 -0.84 3.43 -7.68
CA ALA A 93 0.47 4.00 -7.41
C ALA A 93 0.72 5.26 -8.22
N LYS A 94 0.48 5.22 -9.54
CA LYS A 94 0.61 6.39 -10.42
C LYS A 94 -0.33 7.53 -10.01
N ALA A 95 -1.58 7.22 -9.70
CA ALA A 95 -2.56 8.23 -9.29
C ALA A 95 -2.17 8.90 -7.96
N ILE A 96 -1.64 8.14 -7.00
CA ILE A 96 -1.16 8.66 -5.72
C ILE A 96 0.10 9.51 -5.92
N GLU A 97 1.07 9.06 -6.74
CA GLU A 97 2.26 9.86 -7.08
C GLU A 97 1.89 11.18 -7.76
N GLU A 98 0.97 11.13 -8.73
CA GLU A 98 0.51 12.30 -9.48
C GLU A 98 -0.20 13.28 -8.56
N ASN A 99 -1.12 12.79 -7.70
CA ASN A 99 -1.81 13.64 -6.75
C ASN A 99 -0.86 14.25 -5.71
N HIS A 100 0.16 13.52 -5.25
CA HIS A 100 1.17 14.09 -4.35
C HIS A 100 1.96 15.24 -5.02
N ARG A 101 2.21 15.15 -6.33
CA ARG A 101 2.90 16.22 -7.09
C ARG A 101 1.98 17.38 -7.47
N ASN A 102 0.73 17.09 -7.79
CA ASN A 102 -0.28 18.07 -8.18
C ASN A 102 -1.62 17.74 -7.50
N PRO A 103 -1.80 18.17 -6.24
CA PRO A 103 -2.99 17.83 -5.47
C PRO A 103 -4.27 18.34 -6.12
N THR A 104 -5.28 17.47 -6.15
CA THR A 104 -6.64 17.79 -6.62
C THR A 104 -7.66 17.32 -5.59
N PRO A 105 -8.82 17.98 -5.45
CA PRO A 105 -9.85 17.54 -4.51
C PRO A 105 -10.28 16.08 -4.72
N GLU A 106 -10.39 15.65 -5.98
CA GLU A 106 -10.75 14.27 -6.33
C GLU A 106 -9.64 13.28 -6.01
N GLY A 107 -8.39 13.64 -6.32
CA GLY A 107 -7.23 12.81 -6.03
C GLY A 107 -6.96 12.68 -4.53
N ASP A 108 -7.13 13.77 -3.77
CA ASP A 108 -7.03 13.77 -2.31
C ASP A 108 -8.07 12.85 -1.68
N LYS A 109 -9.32 12.97 -2.13
CA LYS A 109 -10.41 12.09 -1.67
C LYS A 109 -10.12 10.62 -1.98
N ARG A 110 -9.57 10.32 -3.16
CA ARG A 110 -9.18 8.95 -3.53
C ARG A 110 -8.03 8.45 -2.66
N ALA A 111 -6.98 9.25 -2.49
CA ALA A 111 -5.84 8.89 -1.65
C ALA A 111 -6.29 8.63 -0.20
N GLU A 112 -7.20 9.44 0.34
CA GLU A 112 -7.78 9.26 1.66
C GLU A 112 -8.57 7.94 1.78
N MET A 113 -9.39 7.60 0.78
CA MET A 113 -10.14 6.33 0.76
C MET A 113 -9.23 5.08 0.73
N LEU A 114 -8.07 5.19 0.09
CA LEU A 114 -7.10 4.09 -0.02
C LEU A 114 -6.12 4.04 1.15
N ARG A 115 -6.03 5.12 1.93
CA ARG A 115 -5.06 5.25 3.00
C ARG A 115 -5.33 4.23 4.09
N VAL A 116 -4.28 3.54 4.54
CA VAL A 116 -4.39 2.67 5.71
C VAL A 116 -4.51 3.55 6.95
N PRO A 117 -5.57 3.41 7.77
CA PRO A 117 -5.75 4.22 8.96
C PRO A 117 -4.59 4.00 9.93
N LYS A 118 -4.22 5.08 10.64
CA LYS A 118 -3.25 4.98 11.73
C LYS A 118 -3.89 4.14 12.85
N PRO A 119 -3.18 3.13 13.39
CA PRO A 119 -3.60 2.45 14.60
C PRO A 119 -3.83 3.48 15.72
N ASP A 120 -4.86 3.26 16.52
CA ASP A 120 -5.03 4.00 17.76
C ASP A 120 -4.02 3.47 18.78
N PHE A 121 -2.86 4.14 18.86
CA PHE A 121 -1.94 3.92 19.96
C PHE A 121 -2.48 4.68 21.17
N HIS A 122 -3.53 4.16 21.80
CA HIS A 122 -3.85 4.57 23.15
C HIS A 122 -2.68 4.16 24.05
N GLU A 123 -1.75 5.10 24.24
CA GLU A 123 -0.71 5.02 25.25
C GLU A 123 -1.38 4.97 26.63
N PHE A 124 -0.96 3.99 27.44
CA PHE A 124 -1.40 3.77 28.82
C PHE A 124 -1.08 4.95 29.73
#